data_AF-A0A934ZZ28-F1
#
_entry.id   AF-A0A934ZZ28-F1
#
_cell.length_a   1.000
_cell.length_b   1.000
_cell.length_c   1.000
_cell.angle_alpha   90.00
_cell.angle_beta   90.00
_cell.angle_gamma   90.00
#
_symmetry.space_group_name_H-M   'P 1'
#
loop_
_entity.id
_entity.type
_entity.pdbx_description
1 polymer ?
#
loop_
_entity_poly.entity_id
_entity_poly.type
_entity_poly.pdbx_seq_one_letter_code
_entity_poly.pdbx_strand_id
1 'polypeptide(L)'
;MKQVIGAVMLVAAVAVGFIAWIAGDMAPRAVFVPHAESSPAAEPDYLRAVYSPLHFRPAIEIATDEQCLACHREVIDDRVRDASPARLKTENLLAWYQRTPTYSGEQDTFHRRHLATPLAKQWMKLQCNTCHQGHDPREEAQGATADSAQQGDAGFTLRKQVNPETVCLKCHGEFPWQLMGLPGPWEEHKAAFGYNCLTCHAAIRTKRHGVTYLDAAAIELAGKDSADACHGCHGGRSWYRISYPYARTPWPDMPTEVPEWAKGRPTQSEARFLKRVPVIQTESRP
;
A
#
# COMPACT_ATOMS: atom_id res chain seq x y z
N MET A 1 42.52 -38.82 88.55
CA MET A 1 41.61 -37.67 88.31
C MET A 1 42.15 -36.63 87.31
N LYS A 2 43.42 -36.19 87.39
CA LYS A 2 43.96 -35.15 86.48
C LYS A 2 43.95 -35.51 84.99
N GLN A 3 44.17 -36.77 84.62
CA GLN A 3 44.17 -37.22 83.22
C GLN A 3 42.77 -37.34 82.59
N VAL A 4 41.73 -37.60 83.40
CA VAL A 4 40.34 -37.70 82.92
C VAL A 4 39.77 -36.31 82.62
N ILE A 5 40.11 -35.31 83.44
CA ILE A 5 39.69 -33.92 83.24
C ILE A 5 40.33 -33.34 81.96
N GLY A 6 41.60 -33.66 81.70
CA GLY A 6 42.27 -33.25 80.47
C GLY A 6 41.64 -33.81 79.20
N ALA A 7 41.23 -35.09 79.22
CA ALA A 7 40.58 -35.72 78.08
C ALA A 7 39.18 -35.14 77.78
N VAL A 8 38.39 -34.83 78.81
CA VAL A 8 37.06 -34.22 78.65
C VAL A 8 37.16 -32.80 78.10
N MET A 9 38.14 -32.01 78.55
CA MET A 9 38.37 -30.65 78.06
C MET A 9 38.80 -30.65 76.58
N LEU A 10 39.61 -31.63 76.16
CA LEU A 10 40.04 -31.76 74.77
C LEU A 10 38.86 -32.12 73.84
N VAL A 11 38.01 -33.06 74.26
CA VAL A 11 36.83 -33.46 73.48
C VAL A 11 35.83 -32.31 73.37
N ALA A 12 35.62 -31.55 74.45
CA ALA A 12 34.76 -30.38 74.43
C ALA A 12 35.29 -29.28 73.48
N ALA A 13 36.60 -29.01 73.48
CA ALA A 13 37.21 -28.03 72.60
C ALA A 13 37.09 -28.43 71.12
N VAL A 14 37.29 -29.72 70.80
CA VAL A 14 37.11 -30.24 69.43
C VAL A 14 35.65 -30.16 68.99
N ALA A 15 34.71 -30.50 69.87
CA ALA A 15 33.28 -30.41 69.56
C ALA A 15 32.83 -28.97 69.28
N VAL A 16 33.29 -28.01 70.09
CA VAL A 16 32.99 -26.58 69.89
C VAL A 16 33.62 -26.07 68.59
N GLY A 17 34.86 -26.45 68.30
CA GLY A 17 35.52 -26.09 67.03
C GLY A 17 34.78 -26.64 65.80
N PHE A 18 34.27 -27.86 65.88
CA PHE A 18 33.52 -28.50 64.79
C PHE A 18 32.15 -27.85 64.57
N ILE A 19 31.45 -27.47 65.65
CA ILE A 19 30.18 -26.74 65.57
C ILE A 19 30.39 -25.34 64.99
N ALA A 20 31.46 -24.64 65.39
CA ALA A 20 31.79 -23.32 64.85
C ALA A 20 32.16 -23.38 63.35
N TRP A 21 32.83 -24.44 62.91
CA TRP A 21 33.15 -24.67 61.49
C TRP A 21 31.89 -24.93 60.65
N ILE A 22 30.95 -25.75 61.14
CA ILE A 22 29.65 -25.99 60.48
C ILE A 22 28.83 -24.69 60.40
N ALA A 23 28.84 -23.87 61.45
CA ALA A 23 28.12 -22.60 61.46
C ALA A 23 28.74 -21.55 60.52
N GLY A 24 30.07 -21.60 60.30
CA GLY A 24 30.80 -20.69 59.41
C GLY A 24 30.64 -20.96 57.91
N ASP A 25 30.37 -22.21 57.52
CA ASP A 25 30.25 -22.63 56.11
C ASP A 25 28.80 -22.55 55.58
N MET A 26 27.84 -22.15 56.42
CA MET A 26 26.49 -21.83 56.00
C MET A 26 26.43 -20.41 55.39
N ALA A 27 27.00 -20.26 54.20
CA ALA A 27 26.71 -19.12 53.35
C ALA A 27 25.18 -18.95 53.21
N PRO A 28 24.64 -17.71 53.15
CA PRO A 28 23.22 -17.51 52.93
C PRO A 28 22.83 -18.24 51.65
N ARG A 29 21.87 -19.16 51.75
CA ARG A 29 21.30 -19.85 50.58
C ARG A 29 20.95 -18.80 49.55
N ALA A 30 21.60 -18.84 48.39
CA ALA A 30 21.23 -18.02 47.26
C ALA A 30 19.73 -18.22 47.03
N VAL A 31 18.96 -17.13 47.11
CA VAL A 31 17.54 -17.15 46.80
C VAL A 31 17.43 -17.64 45.36
N PHE A 32 16.83 -18.83 45.19
CA PHE A 32 16.51 -19.34 43.87
C PHE A 32 15.42 -18.42 43.30
N VAL A 33 15.83 -17.48 42.45
CA VAL A 33 14.92 -16.76 41.56
C VAL A 33 14.82 -17.64 40.31
N PRO A 34 13.67 -18.28 40.04
CA PRO A 34 13.50 -18.99 38.79
C PRO A 34 13.71 -17.97 37.68
N HIS A 35 14.67 -18.22 36.79
CA HIS A 35 14.70 -17.55 35.50
C HIS A 35 13.49 -18.08 34.72
N ALA A 36 12.33 -17.47 34.94
CA ALA A 36 11.24 -17.57 34.00
C ALA A 36 11.71 -16.79 32.78
N GLU A 37 12.22 -17.50 31.76
CA GLU A 37 12.26 -16.94 30.42
C GLU A 37 10.86 -16.38 30.15
N SER A 38 10.78 -15.09 29.89
CA SER A 38 9.54 -14.48 29.43
C SER A 38 9.07 -15.30 28.25
N SER A 39 7.86 -15.87 28.33
CA SER A 39 7.25 -16.51 27.19
C SER A 39 7.43 -15.60 25.98
N PRO A 40 7.92 -16.10 24.83
CA PRO A 40 7.99 -15.29 23.63
C PRO A 40 6.63 -14.64 23.46
N ALA A 41 6.63 -13.32 23.22
CA ALA A 41 5.40 -12.59 22.97
C ALA A 41 4.62 -13.39 21.93
N ALA A 42 3.40 -13.80 22.30
CA ALA A 42 2.54 -14.54 21.38
C ALA A 42 2.53 -13.79 20.05
N GLU A 43 2.78 -14.49 18.94
CA GLU A 43 2.73 -13.85 17.63
C GLU A 43 1.40 -13.08 17.53
N PRO A 44 1.44 -11.79 17.15
CA PRO A 44 0.24 -11.01 17.06
C PRO A 44 -0.70 -11.69 16.06
N ASP A 45 -1.81 -12.22 16.55
CA ASP A 45 -2.91 -12.67 15.70
C ASP A 45 -3.49 -11.44 15.01
N TYR A 46 -3.01 -11.15 13.79
CA TYR A 46 -3.43 -9.99 13.03
C TYR A 46 -4.88 -10.08 12.54
N LEU A 47 -5.46 -11.29 12.53
CA LEU A 47 -6.89 -11.50 12.25
C LEU A 47 -7.74 -11.07 13.44
N ARG A 48 -7.15 -11.00 14.65
CA ARG A 48 -7.78 -10.35 15.79
C ARG A 48 -7.89 -8.86 15.49
N ALA A 49 -9.11 -8.34 15.56
CA ALA A 49 -9.39 -6.92 15.37
C ALA A 49 -8.81 -6.09 16.53
N VAL A 50 -7.51 -5.80 16.48
CA VAL A 50 -6.80 -4.96 17.43
C VAL A 50 -6.69 -3.55 16.87
N TYR A 51 -6.87 -2.55 17.74
CA TYR A 51 -6.61 -1.16 17.37
C TYR A 51 -5.14 -0.98 17.00
N SER A 52 -4.88 -0.34 15.86
CA SER A 52 -3.54 0.11 15.49
C SER A 52 -3.63 1.54 14.93
N PRO A 53 -2.83 2.50 15.44
CA PRO A 53 -2.77 3.86 14.90
C PRO A 53 -2.49 3.91 13.40
N LEU A 54 -1.77 2.91 12.85
CA LEU A 54 -1.42 2.84 11.43
C LEU A 54 -2.61 2.76 10.48
N HIS A 55 -3.82 2.42 10.95
CA HIS A 55 -5.02 2.41 10.11
C HIS A 55 -5.69 3.79 9.94
N PHE A 56 -5.22 4.80 10.68
CA PHE A 56 -5.92 6.08 10.80
C PHE A 56 -5.04 7.23 10.32
N ARG A 57 -5.68 8.36 9.95
CA ARG A 57 -4.96 9.59 9.62
C ARG A 57 -4.37 10.22 10.89
N PRO A 58 -3.17 10.84 10.80
CA PRO A 58 -2.33 10.97 9.61
C PRO A 58 -1.40 9.77 9.36
N ALA A 59 -1.29 8.81 10.28
CA ALA A 59 -0.27 7.76 10.24
C ALA A 59 -0.30 6.91 8.96
N ILE A 60 -1.48 6.51 8.50
CA ILE A 60 -1.63 5.73 7.25
C ILE A 60 -1.17 6.48 5.99
N GLU A 61 -1.25 7.81 5.99
CA GLU A 61 -0.91 8.62 4.80
C GLU A 61 0.61 8.63 4.54
N ILE A 62 1.41 8.30 5.55
CA ILE A 62 2.87 8.22 5.46
C ILE A 62 3.39 6.80 5.70
N ALA A 63 2.50 5.83 5.90
CA ALA A 63 2.87 4.44 6.14
C ALA A 63 3.60 3.87 4.91
N THR A 64 4.67 3.11 5.15
CA THR A 64 5.37 2.39 4.09
C THR A 64 4.70 1.04 3.81
N ASP A 65 4.94 0.48 2.63
CA ASP A 65 4.44 -0.85 2.28
C ASP A 65 4.96 -1.91 3.26
N GLU A 66 6.20 -1.78 3.76
CA GLU A 66 6.77 -2.68 4.77
C GLU A 66 5.96 -2.66 6.07
N GLN A 67 5.49 -1.48 6.52
CA GLN A 67 4.67 -1.37 7.71
C GLN A 67 3.29 -2.02 7.52
N CYS A 68 2.69 -1.86 6.34
CA CYS A 68 1.42 -2.51 6.03
C CYS A 68 1.56 -4.04 5.91
N LEU A 69 2.59 -4.49 5.18
CA LEU A 69 2.83 -5.91 4.88
C LEU A 69 3.44 -6.69 6.05
N ALA A 70 3.82 -6.04 7.15
CA ALA A 70 4.21 -6.71 8.38
C ALA A 70 3.05 -7.52 8.99
N CYS A 71 1.81 -7.04 8.82
CA CYS A 71 0.60 -7.74 9.27
C CYS A 71 -0.22 -8.29 8.11
N HIS A 72 -0.22 -7.63 6.95
CA HIS A 72 -1.06 -7.99 5.79
C HIS A 72 -0.28 -8.72 4.70
N ARG A 73 0.62 -9.62 5.10
CA ARG A 73 1.52 -10.28 4.15
C ARG A 73 0.77 -11.11 3.11
N GLU A 74 -0.38 -11.67 3.49
CA GLU A 74 -1.26 -12.47 2.65
C GLU A 74 -1.63 -11.76 1.34
N VAL A 75 -1.73 -10.42 1.33
CA VAL A 75 -2.13 -9.68 0.14
C VAL A 75 -1.11 -9.79 -1.01
N ILE A 76 0.16 -10.07 -0.68
CA ILE A 76 1.22 -10.26 -1.67
C ILE A 76 1.64 -11.72 -1.77
N ASP A 77 1.55 -12.51 -0.71
CA ASP A 77 2.04 -13.89 -0.72
C ASP A 77 0.99 -14.86 -1.31
N ASP A 78 -0.31 -14.58 -1.14
CA ASP A 78 -1.37 -15.43 -1.67
C ASP A 78 -1.41 -15.41 -3.21
N ARG A 79 -1.60 -16.59 -3.79
CA ARG A 79 -1.74 -16.80 -5.23
C ARG A 79 -3.05 -17.48 -5.57
N VAL A 80 -3.43 -17.34 -6.84
CA VAL A 80 -4.52 -18.15 -7.39
C VAL A 80 -4.16 -19.64 -7.30
N ARG A 81 -5.17 -20.51 -7.17
CA ARG A 81 -4.96 -21.96 -7.18
C ARG A 81 -4.54 -22.43 -8.57
N ASP A 82 -3.78 -23.52 -8.65
CA ASP A 82 -3.39 -24.11 -9.94
C ASP A 82 -4.58 -24.65 -10.74
N ALA A 83 -5.65 -25.05 -10.03
CA ALA A 83 -6.91 -25.43 -10.63
C ALA A 83 -8.11 -25.02 -9.78
N SER A 84 -9.25 -24.79 -10.44
CA SER A 84 -10.53 -24.57 -9.77
C SER A 84 -11.02 -25.87 -9.09
N PRO A 85 -12.00 -25.78 -8.16
CA PRO A 85 -12.67 -26.98 -7.62
C PRO A 85 -13.27 -27.90 -8.69
N ALA A 86 -13.61 -27.36 -9.86
CA ALA A 86 -14.09 -28.11 -11.03
C ALA A 86 -12.95 -28.64 -11.92
N ARG A 87 -11.69 -28.63 -11.43
CA ARG A 87 -10.47 -29.10 -12.11
C ARG A 87 -10.11 -28.34 -13.40
N LEU A 88 -10.63 -27.13 -13.58
CA LEU A 88 -10.16 -26.26 -14.65
C LEU A 88 -8.80 -25.69 -14.27
N LYS A 89 -7.78 -25.99 -15.08
CA LYS A 89 -6.43 -25.50 -14.84
C LYS A 89 -6.31 -24.01 -15.13
N THR A 90 -5.64 -23.31 -14.25
CA THR A 90 -5.42 -21.86 -14.33
C THR A 90 -4.58 -21.45 -15.54
N GLU A 91 -3.60 -22.29 -15.94
CA GLU A 91 -2.76 -22.08 -17.13
C GLU A 91 -3.57 -22.04 -18.45
N ASN A 92 -4.74 -22.68 -18.47
CA ASN A 92 -5.62 -22.76 -19.64
C ASN A 92 -6.68 -21.64 -19.65
N LEU A 93 -6.68 -20.76 -18.64
CA LEU A 93 -7.67 -19.71 -18.49
C LEU A 93 -7.02 -18.35 -18.74
N LEU A 94 -7.62 -17.57 -19.63
CA LEU A 94 -7.33 -16.15 -19.78
C LEU A 94 -8.44 -15.35 -19.13
N ALA A 95 -8.07 -14.46 -18.24
CA ALA A 95 -9.02 -13.48 -17.73
C ALA A 95 -9.25 -12.45 -18.85
N TRP A 96 -10.40 -11.79 -18.81
CA TRP A 96 -10.79 -10.82 -19.83
C TRP A 96 -9.73 -9.74 -20.08
N TYR A 97 -8.96 -9.41 -19.03
CA TYR A 97 -7.91 -8.43 -19.05
C TYR A 97 -6.60 -9.02 -19.63
N GLN A 98 -6.35 -10.31 -19.74
CA GLN A 98 -5.14 -10.79 -20.47
C GLN A 98 -5.32 -10.80 -21.99
N ARG A 99 -6.42 -10.26 -22.52
CA ARG A 99 -6.69 -10.22 -23.96
C ARG A 99 -5.84 -9.23 -24.75
N THR A 100 -5.07 -8.35 -24.09
CA THR A 100 -4.11 -7.46 -24.79
C THR A 100 -2.66 -7.84 -24.45
N PRO A 101 -1.73 -7.85 -25.43
CA PRO A 101 -0.36 -8.32 -25.24
C PRO A 101 0.41 -7.60 -24.12
N THR A 102 0.09 -6.32 -23.89
CA THR A 102 0.69 -5.50 -22.84
C THR A 102 0.56 -6.10 -21.43
N TYR A 103 -0.49 -6.88 -21.16
CA TYR A 103 -0.79 -7.42 -19.84
C TYR A 103 -0.70 -8.94 -19.84
N SER A 104 0.46 -9.42 -20.27
CA SER A 104 0.84 -10.82 -20.29
C SER A 104 1.21 -11.37 -18.91
N GLY A 105 1.37 -12.68 -18.82
CA GLY A 105 1.80 -13.39 -17.62
C GLY A 105 0.69 -14.25 -17.02
N GLU A 106 1.03 -14.96 -15.95
CA GLU A 106 0.14 -15.89 -15.26
C GLU A 106 -1.10 -15.19 -14.68
N GLN A 107 -2.11 -16.00 -14.35
CA GLN A 107 -3.19 -15.55 -13.46
C GLN A 107 -2.60 -15.14 -12.12
N ASP A 108 -3.06 -14.02 -11.56
CA ASP A 108 -2.58 -13.54 -10.27
C ASP A 108 -3.68 -12.78 -9.53
N THR A 109 -3.50 -12.60 -8.23
CA THR A 109 -4.46 -11.91 -7.36
C THR A 109 -4.49 -10.41 -7.63
N PHE A 110 -5.58 -9.74 -7.21
CA PHE A 110 -5.77 -8.31 -7.46
C PHE A 110 -4.57 -7.46 -7.01
N HIS A 111 -4.13 -7.60 -5.75
CA HIS A 111 -3.02 -6.82 -5.21
C HIS A 111 -1.70 -7.11 -5.93
N ARG A 112 -1.39 -8.39 -6.17
CA ARG A 112 -0.18 -8.78 -6.88
C ARG A 112 -0.12 -8.23 -8.31
N ARG A 113 -1.26 -8.12 -9.00
CA ARG A 113 -1.32 -7.48 -10.32
C ARG A 113 -1.00 -6.00 -10.33
N HIS A 114 -1.24 -5.32 -9.22
CA HIS A 114 -1.01 -3.87 -9.09
C HIS A 114 0.33 -3.55 -8.43
N LEU A 115 0.96 -4.50 -7.73
CA LEU A 115 2.18 -4.27 -6.93
C LEU A 115 3.36 -5.17 -7.32
N ALA A 116 3.11 -6.43 -7.71
CA ALA A 116 4.14 -7.47 -7.77
C ALA A 116 4.54 -7.91 -9.19
N THR A 117 3.63 -7.83 -10.16
CA THR A 117 3.90 -8.25 -11.55
C THR A 117 4.97 -7.37 -12.22
N PRO A 118 5.67 -7.86 -13.26
CA PRO A 118 6.67 -7.06 -13.98
C PRO A 118 6.11 -5.72 -14.49
N LEU A 119 4.92 -5.75 -15.09
CA LEU A 119 4.25 -4.55 -15.58
C LEU A 119 3.92 -3.58 -14.45
N ALA A 120 3.43 -4.09 -13.31
CA ALA A 120 3.19 -3.26 -12.14
C ALA A 120 4.45 -2.53 -11.70
N LYS A 121 5.53 -3.27 -11.48
CA LYS A 121 6.82 -2.69 -11.06
C LYS A 121 7.37 -1.68 -12.07
N GLN A 122 7.09 -1.87 -13.35
CA GLN A 122 7.56 -1.00 -14.42
C GLN A 122 6.77 0.31 -14.51
N TRP A 123 5.44 0.27 -14.42
CA TRP A 123 4.57 1.42 -14.72
C TRP A 123 3.80 1.93 -13.51
N MET A 124 3.35 1.03 -12.65
CA MET A 124 2.46 1.28 -11.52
C MET A 124 3.29 1.36 -10.24
N LYS A 125 3.74 2.57 -9.89
CA LYS A 125 4.42 2.85 -8.61
C LYS A 125 3.41 2.96 -7.46
N LEU A 126 2.45 2.03 -7.43
CA LEU A 126 1.41 1.98 -6.41
C LEU A 126 2.01 1.53 -5.08
N GLN A 127 1.48 2.10 -4.01
CA GLN A 127 1.78 1.73 -2.62
C GLN A 127 0.45 1.38 -1.93
N CYS A 128 0.52 0.69 -0.79
CA CYS A 128 -0.66 0.34 0.01
C CYS A 128 -1.55 1.58 0.26
N ASN A 129 -0.95 2.70 0.64
CA ASN A 129 -1.65 3.95 0.93
C ASN A 129 -2.07 4.76 -0.32
N THR A 130 -1.73 4.28 -1.53
CA THR A 130 -2.29 4.85 -2.75
C THR A 130 -3.79 4.56 -2.82
N CYS A 131 -4.17 3.32 -2.49
CA CYS A 131 -5.54 2.84 -2.51
C CYS A 131 -6.22 2.97 -1.14
N HIS A 132 -5.53 2.56 -0.08
CA HIS A 132 -6.06 2.58 1.27
C HIS A 132 -5.80 3.93 1.92
N GLN A 133 -6.84 4.55 2.44
CA GLN A 133 -6.76 5.80 3.19
C GLN A 133 -7.31 5.58 4.59
N GLY A 134 -6.89 6.43 5.52
CA GLY A 134 -7.45 6.43 6.86
C GLY A 134 -8.79 7.09 6.87
N HIS A 135 -9.63 6.59 7.77
CA HIS A 135 -10.92 7.17 8.15
C HIS A 135 -10.82 7.62 9.61
N ASP A 136 -11.69 8.51 10.06
CA ASP A 136 -11.79 8.75 11.51
C ASP A 136 -12.40 7.49 12.16
N PRO A 137 -11.76 6.91 13.19
CA PRO A 137 -12.29 5.74 13.89
C PRO A 137 -13.69 5.92 14.49
N ARG A 138 -14.13 7.16 14.71
CA ARG A 138 -15.42 7.49 15.36
C ARG A 138 -16.57 7.62 14.36
N GLU A 139 -16.28 7.65 13.07
CA GLU A 139 -17.25 7.98 12.03
C GLU A 139 -17.74 6.74 11.30
N GLU A 140 -18.99 6.35 11.57
CA GLU A 140 -19.70 5.31 10.82
C GLU A 140 -20.69 5.89 9.79
N ALA A 141 -20.93 7.20 9.83
CA ALA A 141 -21.78 7.94 8.89
C ALA A 141 -21.33 9.40 8.75
N GLN A 142 -21.62 10.02 7.61
CA GLN A 142 -21.46 11.46 7.41
C GLN A 142 -22.37 12.26 8.35
N GLY A 143 -21.93 13.44 8.76
CA GLY A 143 -22.73 14.38 9.56
C GLY A 143 -23.18 13.86 10.91
N ALA A 144 -22.56 12.81 11.44
CA ALA A 144 -22.90 12.23 12.75
C ALA A 144 -22.51 13.16 13.91
N THR A 145 -21.49 14.01 13.73
CA THR A 145 -21.02 15.00 14.70
C THR A 145 -20.64 16.31 14.01
N ALA A 146 -20.44 17.37 14.79
CA ALA A 146 -20.06 18.70 14.29
C ALA A 146 -18.69 18.73 13.58
N ASP A 147 -17.80 17.79 13.90
CA ASP A 147 -16.46 17.62 13.31
C ASP A 147 -16.39 16.50 12.25
N SER A 148 -17.48 15.77 12.02
CA SER A 148 -17.54 14.70 11.01
C SER A 148 -17.59 15.23 9.57
N ALA A 149 -17.28 14.35 8.61
CA ALA A 149 -17.43 14.65 7.19
C ALA A 149 -18.86 15.13 6.89
N GLN A 150 -18.99 16.24 6.16
CA GLN A 150 -20.30 16.82 5.87
C GLN A 150 -21.19 15.86 5.07
N GLN A 151 -22.50 15.96 5.28
CA GLN A 151 -23.49 15.29 4.46
C GLN A 151 -23.28 15.68 2.99
N GLY A 152 -23.03 14.70 2.12
CA GLY A 152 -22.74 14.93 0.70
C GLY A 152 -21.25 15.01 0.33
N ASP A 153 -20.32 14.80 1.27
CA ASP A 153 -18.89 14.68 0.96
C ASP A 153 -18.59 13.39 0.19
N ALA A 154 -18.41 13.47 -1.13
CA ALA A 154 -18.10 12.32 -1.98
C ALA A 154 -16.76 11.60 -1.62
N GLY A 155 -15.93 12.21 -0.75
CA GLY A 155 -14.72 11.60 -0.21
C GLY A 155 -14.95 10.64 0.94
N PHE A 156 -16.14 10.63 1.57
CA PHE A 156 -16.44 9.74 2.68
C PHE A 156 -16.43 8.28 2.24
N THR A 157 -15.73 7.45 3.01
CA THR A 157 -15.73 6.01 2.86
C THR A 157 -15.82 5.37 4.23
N LEU A 158 -16.46 4.21 4.31
CA LEU A 158 -16.53 3.46 5.57
C LEU A 158 -15.14 2.92 5.92
N ARG A 159 -14.94 2.68 7.22
CA ARG A 159 -13.67 2.15 7.75
C ARG A 159 -13.19 0.94 6.93
N LYS A 160 -11.91 0.97 6.53
CA LYS A 160 -11.23 -0.09 5.74
C LYS A 160 -11.69 -0.23 4.29
N GLN A 161 -12.56 0.64 3.79
CA GLN A 161 -12.97 0.62 2.39
C GLN A 161 -12.09 1.56 1.55
N VAL A 162 -11.82 1.13 0.31
CA VAL A 162 -11.24 1.98 -0.72
C VAL A 162 -12.39 2.76 -1.37
N ASN A 163 -12.17 4.05 -1.68
CA ASN A 163 -13.11 4.79 -2.52
C ASN A 163 -12.83 4.44 -4.00
N PRO A 164 -13.69 3.65 -4.66
CA PRO A 164 -13.44 3.22 -6.03
C PRO A 164 -13.42 4.39 -7.02
N GLU A 165 -14.20 5.45 -6.78
CA GLU A 165 -14.29 6.60 -7.68
C GLU A 165 -13.00 7.44 -7.69
N THR A 166 -12.29 7.48 -6.57
CA THR A 166 -11.05 8.25 -6.43
C THR A 166 -9.79 7.41 -6.52
N VAL A 167 -9.90 6.09 -6.73
CA VAL A 167 -8.75 5.17 -6.85
C VAL A 167 -8.87 4.32 -8.11
N CYS A 168 -9.87 3.45 -8.19
CA CYS A 168 -10.02 2.46 -9.26
C CYS A 168 -10.43 3.12 -10.58
N LEU A 169 -11.37 4.07 -10.52
CA LEU A 169 -11.95 4.72 -11.69
C LEU A 169 -10.88 5.45 -12.53
N LYS A 170 -9.78 5.92 -11.93
CA LYS A 170 -8.66 6.52 -12.66
C LYS A 170 -8.17 5.58 -13.76
N CYS A 171 -7.88 4.33 -13.43
CA CYS A 171 -7.31 3.36 -14.36
C CYS A 171 -8.36 2.48 -15.07
N HIS A 172 -9.56 2.35 -14.50
CA HIS A 172 -10.62 1.45 -14.98
C HIS A 172 -11.86 2.18 -15.47
N GLY A 173 -11.77 3.49 -15.72
CA GLY A 173 -12.83 4.26 -16.36
C GLY A 173 -12.98 3.93 -17.84
N GLU A 174 -14.13 4.27 -18.39
CA GLU A 174 -14.41 4.15 -19.81
C GLU A 174 -13.56 5.14 -20.64
N PHE A 175 -13.20 4.74 -21.86
CA PHE A 175 -12.43 5.59 -22.78
C PHE A 175 -13.30 6.74 -23.31
N PRO A 176 -12.98 8.01 -22.98
CA PRO A 176 -13.85 9.16 -23.25
C PRO A 176 -13.70 9.68 -24.69
N TRP A 177 -13.96 8.84 -25.70
CA TRP A 177 -13.67 9.15 -27.11
C TRP A 177 -14.38 10.41 -27.61
N GLN A 178 -15.60 10.69 -27.13
CA GLN A 178 -16.34 11.91 -27.47
C GLN A 178 -15.61 13.17 -26.97
N LEU A 179 -15.02 13.13 -25.77
CA LEU A 179 -14.27 14.26 -25.21
C LEU A 179 -12.96 14.52 -25.95
N MET A 180 -12.43 13.49 -26.62
CA MET A 180 -11.24 13.58 -27.46
C MET A 180 -11.55 13.99 -28.90
N GLY A 181 -12.83 14.17 -29.26
CA GLY A 181 -13.25 14.52 -30.61
C GLY A 181 -13.04 13.40 -31.62
N LEU A 182 -13.00 12.14 -31.18
CA LEU A 182 -12.90 11.00 -32.07
C LEU A 182 -14.25 10.71 -32.73
N PRO A 183 -14.27 10.14 -33.95
CA PRO A 183 -15.51 9.79 -34.66
C PRO A 183 -16.30 8.64 -34.02
N GLY A 184 -15.67 7.83 -33.17
CA GLY A 184 -16.30 6.72 -32.47
C GLY A 184 -15.36 6.02 -31.49
N PRO A 185 -15.75 4.85 -30.95
CA PRO A 185 -14.93 4.05 -30.04
C PRO A 185 -13.54 3.73 -30.61
N TRP A 186 -12.53 3.65 -29.74
CA TRP A 186 -11.13 3.42 -30.13
C TRP A 186 -10.94 2.15 -30.94
N GLU A 187 -11.57 1.04 -30.53
CA GLU A 187 -11.41 -0.25 -31.20
C GLU A 187 -11.85 -0.22 -32.67
N GLU A 188 -12.84 0.62 -33.01
CA GLU A 188 -13.35 0.80 -34.37
C GLU A 188 -12.48 1.73 -35.21
N HIS A 189 -11.73 2.65 -34.58
CA HIS A 189 -11.06 3.76 -35.28
C HIS A 189 -9.54 3.78 -35.14
N LYS A 190 -8.94 2.93 -34.30
CA LYS A 190 -7.49 2.91 -34.02
C LYS A 190 -6.61 2.81 -35.26
N ALA A 191 -7.09 2.11 -36.30
CA ALA A 191 -6.38 1.99 -37.58
C ALA A 191 -6.22 3.34 -38.31
N ALA A 192 -7.25 4.19 -38.26
CA ALA A 192 -7.21 5.53 -38.89
C ALA A 192 -6.18 6.45 -38.23
N PHE A 193 -5.83 6.18 -36.96
CA PHE A 193 -4.81 6.91 -36.20
C PHE A 193 -3.46 6.16 -36.15
N GLY A 194 -3.26 5.16 -37.02
CA GLY A 194 -2.02 4.40 -37.10
C GLY A 194 -1.69 3.61 -35.83
N TYR A 195 -2.71 3.22 -35.06
CA TYR A 195 -2.55 2.54 -33.77
C TYR A 195 -1.63 3.30 -32.80
N ASN A 196 -1.67 4.64 -32.84
CA ASN A 196 -0.76 5.49 -32.09
C ASN A 196 -1.48 6.66 -31.42
N CYS A 197 -1.59 6.61 -30.09
CA CYS A 197 -2.17 7.68 -29.28
C CYS A 197 -1.32 8.97 -29.29
N LEU A 198 -0.01 8.86 -29.55
CA LEU A 198 0.93 9.97 -29.54
C LEU A 198 0.77 10.89 -30.75
N THR A 199 0.09 10.45 -31.82
CA THR A 199 -0.28 11.29 -32.98
C THR A 199 -0.93 12.60 -32.54
N CYS A 200 -1.76 12.55 -31.49
CA CYS A 200 -2.35 13.75 -30.89
C CYS A 200 -1.64 14.13 -29.59
N HIS A 201 -1.49 13.18 -28.65
CA HIS A 201 -1.09 13.52 -27.28
C HIS A 201 0.30 14.13 -27.14
N ALA A 202 1.22 13.88 -28.08
CA ALA A 202 2.54 14.51 -28.07
C ALA A 202 2.45 16.05 -28.16
N ALA A 203 1.47 16.59 -28.88
CA ALA A 203 1.28 18.03 -29.06
C ALA A 203 0.34 18.66 -28.02
N ILE A 204 -0.80 18.02 -27.72
CA ILE A 204 -1.86 18.64 -26.90
C ILE A 204 -1.79 18.29 -25.40
N ARG A 205 -1.03 17.27 -25.02
CA ARG A 205 -0.87 16.84 -23.62
C ARG A 205 0.60 16.70 -23.27
N THR A 206 1.36 17.79 -23.30
CA THR A 206 2.83 17.74 -23.20
C THR A 206 3.37 17.29 -21.83
N LYS A 207 2.56 17.38 -20.77
CA LYS A 207 2.87 16.85 -19.44
C LYS A 207 1.82 15.79 -19.04
N ARG A 208 2.24 14.53 -18.95
CA ARG A 208 1.40 13.37 -18.64
C ARG A 208 1.95 12.61 -17.44
N HIS A 209 1.08 11.86 -16.76
CA HIS A 209 1.46 10.94 -15.69
C HIS A 209 2.34 11.59 -14.58
N GLY A 210 2.14 12.89 -14.33
CA GLY A 210 2.91 13.71 -13.38
C GLY A 210 2.60 13.45 -11.91
N VAL A 211 2.37 12.18 -11.56
CA VAL A 211 1.91 11.73 -10.24
C VAL A 211 2.92 10.77 -9.62
N THR A 212 2.89 10.62 -8.30
CA THR A 212 3.82 9.74 -7.56
C THR A 212 3.56 8.25 -7.80
N TYR A 213 2.31 7.88 -8.07
CA TYR A 213 1.89 6.49 -8.21
C TYR A 213 2.07 5.88 -9.61
N LEU A 214 2.66 6.63 -10.56
CA LEU A 214 2.96 6.17 -11.92
C LEU A 214 4.39 6.51 -12.33
N ASP A 215 5.01 5.63 -13.09
CA ASP A 215 6.26 5.94 -13.79
C ASP A 215 5.98 6.55 -15.16
N ALA A 216 5.96 7.89 -15.20
CA ALA A 216 5.74 8.62 -16.44
C ALA A 216 6.75 8.22 -17.54
N ALA A 217 8.03 8.12 -17.23
CA ALA A 217 9.05 7.88 -18.25
C ALA A 217 8.89 6.49 -18.88
N ALA A 218 8.63 5.47 -18.05
CA ALA A 218 8.40 4.11 -18.54
C ALA A 218 7.13 4.01 -19.40
N ILE A 219 6.05 4.67 -18.98
CA ILE A 219 4.78 4.69 -19.73
C ILE A 219 4.95 5.41 -21.08
N GLU A 220 5.61 6.58 -21.09
CA GLU A 220 5.84 7.32 -22.33
C GLU A 220 6.76 6.59 -23.30
N LEU A 221 7.70 5.80 -22.79
CA LEU A 221 8.52 4.93 -23.63
C LEU A 221 7.67 3.82 -24.26
N ALA A 222 6.88 3.11 -23.45
CA ALA A 222 6.01 2.03 -23.94
C ALA A 222 4.94 2.52 -24.93
N GLY A 223 4.41 3.74 -24.74
CA GLY A 223 3.44 4.35 -25.65
C GLY A 223 3.99 4.67 -27.04
N LYS A 224 5.31 4.71 -27.23
CA LYS A 224 5.94 4.83 -28.56
C LYS A 224 5.86 3.53 -29.35
N ASP A 225 5.86 2.39 -28.66
CA ASP A 225 5.88 1.07 -29.29
C ASP A 225 4.47 0.59 -29.63
N SER A 226 3.49 0.85 -28.76
CA SER A 226 2.10 0.43 -29.00
C SER A 226 1.08 1.31 -28.27
N ALA A 227 -0.01 1.67 -28.95
CA ALA A 227 -1.16 2.30 -28.31
C ALA A 227 -1.81 1.44 -27.22
N ASP A 228 -1.56 0.12 -27.17
CA ASP A 228 -2.09 -0.73 -26.10
C ASP A 228 -1.56 -0.32 -24.72
N ALA A 229 -0.36 0.27 -24.64
CA ALA A 229 0.17 0.83 -23.40
C ALA A 229 -0.69 1.99 -22.87
N CYS A 230 -1.24 2.80 -23.77
CA CYS A 230 -2.13 3.91 -23.42
C CYS A 230 -3.57 3.43 -23.25
N HIS A 231 -4.13 2.79 -24.27
CA HIS A 231 -5.53 2.35 -24.29
C HIS A 231 -5.82 1.35 -23.17
N GLY A 232 -4.88 0.47 -22.84
CA GLY A 232 -5.03 -0.47 -21.73
C GLY A 232 -5.37 0.19 -20.39
N CYS A 233 -4.78 1.35 -20.10
CA CYS A 233 -5.04 2.16 -18.90
C CYS A 233 -6.16 3.19 -19.08
N HIS A 234 -6.45 3.62 -20.31
CA HIS A 234 -7.42 4.68 -20.60
C HIS A 234 -8.80 4.18 -21.03
N GLY A 235 -9.08 2.88 -20.96
CA GLY A 235 -10.43 2.34 -21.11
C GLY A 235 -10.54 1.02 -21.87
N GLY A 236 -9.43 0.48 -22.38
CA GLY A 236 -9.33 -0.90 -22.82
C GLY A 236 -9.58 -1.91 -21.69
N ARG A 237 -9.61 -1.43 -20.44
CA ARG A 237 -9.91 -2.20 -19.23
C ARG A 237 -11.00 -1.58 -18.35
N SER A 238 -12.02 -1.00 -18.97
CA SER A 238 -13.10 -0.34 -18.24
C SER A 238 -13.89 -1.32 -17.38
N TRP A 239 -13.88 -1.12 -16.05
CA TRP A 239 -14.82 -1.76 -15.13
C TRP A 239 -16.05 -0.89 -14.90
N TYR A 240 -15.86 0.43 -15.03
CA TYR A 240 -16.89 1.43 -14.86
C TYR A 240 -17.39 1.90 -16.22
N ARG A 241 -18.70 2.17 -16.31
CA ARG A 241 -19.37 2.75 -17.50
C ARG A 241 -19.24 4.27 -17.59
N ILE A 242 -18.30 4.83 -16.85
CA ILE A 242 -18.06 6.27 -16.79
C ILE A 242 -16.56 6.48 -16.89
N SER A 243 -16.17 7.59 -17.50
CA SER A 243 -14.78 8.00 -17.59
C SER A 243 -14.36 8.75 -16.33
N TYR A 244 -13.10 8.58 -15.92
CA TYR A 244 -12.54 9.42 -14.86
C TYR A 244 -12.35 10.86 -15.37
N PRO A 245 -12.84 11.89 -14.66
CA PRO A 245 -12.67 13.28 -15.06
C PRO A 245 -11.26 13.77 -14.70
N TYR A 246 -10.25 13.31 -15.44
CA TYR A 246 -8.86 13.73 -15.25
C TYR A 246 -8.71 15.26 -15.24
N ALA A 247 -7.78 15.72 -14.39
CA ALA A 247 -7.44 17.12 -14.25
C ALA A 247 -7.06 17.74 -15.61
N ARG A 248 -7.59 18.95 -15.86
CA ARG A 248 -7.31 19.72 -17.08
C ARG A 248 -6.11 20.62 -16.86
N THR A 249 -4.94 20.02 -16.66
CA THR A 249 -3.68 20.75 -16.49
C THR A 249 -3.36 21.60 -17.70
N PRO A 250 -2.97 22.88 -17.54
CA PRO A 250 -2.67 23.77 -18.65
C PRO A 250 -1.63 23.20 -19.62
N TRP A 251 -1.85 23.41 -20.91
CA TRP A 251 -0.92 23.07 -22.00
C TRP A 251 -0.68 24.29 -22.91
N PRO A 252 0.40 24.28 -23.73
CA PRO A 252 0.64 25.36 -24.69
C PRO A 252 -0.55 25.56 -25.62
N ASP A 253 -0.92 26.81 -25.88
CA ASP A 253 -2.03 27.18 -26.79
C ASP A 253 -3.41 26.63 -26.37
N MET A 254 -3.58 26.29 -25.09
CA MET A 254 -4.86 25.91 -24.53
C MET A 254 -5.89 27.05 -24.68
N PRO A 255 -7.06 26.80 -25.28
CA PRO A 255 -8.11 27.83 -25.41
C PRO A 255 -8.50 28.40 -24.05
N THR A 256 -8.67 29.72 -24.00
CA THR A 256 -9.13 30.44 -22.81
C THR A 256 -10.56 30.08 -22.45
N GLU A 257 -11.39 29.76 -23.45
CA GLU A 257 -12.74 29.25 -23.26
C GLU A 257 -12.69 27.82 -22.70
N VAL A 258 -13.42 27.60 -21.59
CA VAL A 258 -13.56 26.29 -20.95
C VAL A 258 -14.83 25.62 -21.49
N PRO A 259 -14.71 24.48 -22.22
CA PRO A 259 -15.87 23.75 -22.71
C PRO A 259 -16.78 23.28 -21.57
N GLU A 260 -18.08 23.13 -21.85
CA GLU A 260 -19.08 22.73 -20.84
C GLU A 260 -18.67 21.48 -20.04
N TRP A 261 -18.21 20.43 -20.74
CA TRP A 261 -17.77 19.16 -20.13
C TRP A 261 -16.57 19.29 -19.18
N ALA A 262 -15.82 20.40 -19.29
CA ALA A 262 -14.62 20.68 -18.53
C ALA A 262 -14.87 21.64 -17.35
N LYS A 263 -16.06 22.23 -17.23
CA LYS A 263 -16.40 23.09 -16.10
C LYS A 263 -16.29 22.32 -14.79
N GLY A 264 -15.71 22.95 -13.78
CA GLY A 264 -15.50 22.35 -12.45
C GLY A 264 -14.39 21.29 -12.39
N ARG A 265 -13.73 20.93 -13.50
CA ARG A 265 -12.60 19.99 -13.45
C ARG A 265 -11.38 20.65 -12.79
N PRO A 266 -10.65 19.90 -11.93
CA PRO A 266 -9.43 20.42 -11.32
C PRO A 266 -8.36 20.68 -12.40
N THR A 267 -7.48 21.65 -12.16
CA THR A 267 -6.35 21.97 -13.06
C THR A 267 -5.07 21.21 -12.69
N GLN A 268 -5.10 20.46 -11.59
CA GLN A 268 -3.98 19.64 -11.13
C GLN A 268 -4.50 18.35 -10.48
N SER A 269 -3.60 17.37 -10.36
CA SER A 269 -3.89 16.15 -9.59
C SER A 269 -3.95 16.44 -8.09
N GLU A 270 -4.53 15.52 -7.31
CA GLU A 270 -4.58 15.62 -5.84
C GLU A 270 -3.19 15.89 -5.24
N ALA A 271 -3.13 16.77 -4.25
CA ALA A 271 -1.88 17.22 -3.64
C ALA A 271 -1.00 16.05 -3.13
N ARG A 272 -1.62 15.01 -2.56
CA ARG A 272 -0.93 13.80 -2.05
C ARG A 272 -0.19 13.01 -3.14
N PHE A 273 -0.54 13.22 -4.41
CA PHE A 273 0.07 12.54 -5.55
C PHE A 273 0.96 13.46 -6.38
N LEU A 274 1.08 14.73 -6.04
CA LEU A 274 2.01 15.62 -6.73
C LEU A 274 3.44 15.21 -6.36
N LYS A 275 4.29 15.08 -7.39
CA LYS A 275 5.74 14.92 -7.17
C LYS A 275 6.25 16.18 -6.48
N ARG A 276 6.73 16.05 -5.24
CA ARG A 276 7.36 17.18 -4.55
C ARG A 276 8.60 17.58 -5.33
N VAL A 277 8.66 18.84 -5.79
CA VAL A 277 9.91 19.41 -6.27
C VAL A 277 10.84 19.47 -5.07
N PRO A 278 12.07 18.93 -5.14
CA PRO A 278 13.03 19.13 -4.07
C PRO A 278 13.17 20.63 -3.81
N VAL A 279 12.84 21.07 -2.60
CA VAL A 279 13.23 22.42 -2.16
C VAL A 279 14.75 22.36 -2.10
N ILE A 280 15.41 22.93 -3.12
CA ILE A 280 16.83 23.25 -3.01
C ILE A 280 16.88 24.27 -1.86
N GLN A 281 17.28 23.83 -0.68
CA GLN A 281 17.68 24.74 0.37
C GLN A 281 18.87 25.50 -0.19
N THR A 282 18.62 26.70 -0.72
CA THR A 282 19.68 27.68 -0.90
C THR A 282 20.16 28.01 0.50
N GLU A 283 21.28 27.40 0.89
CA GLU A 283 22.06 27.82 2.04
C GLU A 283 22.34 29.31 1.90
N SER A 284 21.58 30.14 2.61
CA SER A 284 22.04 31.48 2.96
C SER A 284 23.19 31.28 3.94
N ARG A 285 24.42 31.31 3.41
CA ARG A 285 25.64 31.44 4.22
C ARG A 285 25.56 32.75 5.04
N PRO A 286 26.18 32.77 6.24
CA PRO A 286 25.96 33.75 7.29
C PRO A 286 26.41 35.16 6.92
#